data_AF-A0A835PYT1-F1
#
_entry.id   AF-A0A835PYT1-F1
#
_cell.length_a   1.000
_cell.length_b   1.000
_cell.length_c   1.000
_cell.angle_alpha   90.00
_cell.angle_beta   90.00
_cell.angle_gamma   90.00
#
_symmetry.space_group_name_H-M   'P 1'
#
loop_
_entity.id
_entity.type
_entity.pdbx_description
1 polymer ?
#
loop_
_entity_poly.entity_id
_entity_poly.type
_entity_poly.pdbx_seq_one_letter_code
_entity_poly.pdbx_strand_id
1 'polypeptide(L)'
;MLEEGYAGVDFPFEEVQGVEEGTVPVRRFVAEREMGVDGIIAIVRTATGYQRARKAGVELLTAEVEEELRTAWGDKGSQVKKVKFPISLRIGKV
;
A
#
# COMPACT_ATOMS: atom_id res chain seq x y z
N MET A 1 -4.28 -12.73 -0.58
CA MET A 1 -2.91 -13.03 -1.07
C MET A 1 -1.95 -11.85 -0.89
N LEU A 2 -2.02 -10.74 -1.66
CA LEU A 2 -1.20 -9.53 -1.39
C LEU A 2 -1.71 -8.73 -0.18
N GLU A 3 -3.03 -8.56 -0.08
CA GLU A 3 -3.68 -7.85 1.04
C GLU A 3 -3.37 -8.46 2.42
N GLU A 4 -3.10 -9.77 2.45
CA GLU A 4 -2.75 -10.51 3.67
C GLU A 4 -1.23 -10.65 3.85
N GLY A 5 -0.42 -10.02 3.01
CA GLY A 5 1.02 -10.10 3.08
C GLY A 5 1.58 -11.51 2.88
N TYR A 6 0.97 -12.33 2.02
CA TYR A 6 1.33 -13.73 1.75
C TYR A 6 1.06 -14.73 2.88
N ALA A 7 0.32 -14.36 3.92
CA ALA A 7 -0.02 -15.28 5.02
C ALA A 7 -0.78 -16.53 4.56
N GLY A 8 -1.73 -16.38 3.63
CA GLY A 8 -2.53 -17.50 3.09
C GLY A 8 -1.89 -18.29 1.94
N VAL A 9 -0.61 -18.05 1.61
CA VAL A 9 0.09 -18.80 0.54
C VAL A 9 0.54 -20.17 1.06
N ASP A 10 0.39 -21.22 0.25
CA ASP A 10 1.04 -22.51 0.53
C ASP A 10 2.55 -22.39 0.27
N PHE A 11 3.37 -22.69 1.28
CA PHE A 11 4.80 -22.36 1.27
C PHE A 11 5.64 -23.60 1.62
N PRO A 12 6.18 -24.32 0.61
CA PRO A 12 6.79 -25.63 0.79
C PRO A 12 8.27 -25.59 1.25
N PHE A 13 8.75 -24.45 1.75
CA PHE A 13 10.13 -24.25 2.18
C PHE A 13 10.20 -23.99 3.67
N GLU A 14 11.33 -24.29 4.31
CA GLU A 14 11.56 -23.90 5.70
C GLU A 14 11.63 -22.37 5.79
N GLU A 15 10.65 -21.77 6.47
CA GLU A 15 10.56 -20.31 6.60
C GLU A 15 11.78 -19.74 7.34
N VAL A 16 12.36 -18.67 6.79
CA VAL A 16 13.35 -17.88 7.50
C VAL A 16 12.62 -17.10 8.59
N GLN A 17 12.88 -17.44 9.85
CA GLN A 17 12.30 -16.72 10.99
C GLN A 17 12.70 -15.24 10.92
N GLY A 18 11.69 -14.36 10.89
CA GLY A 18 11.87 -12.94 11.14
C GLY A 18 12.31 -12.70 12.59
N VAL A 19 12.94 -11.56 12.84
CA VAL A 19 13.33 -11.18 14.20
C VAL A 19 12.06 -10.80 14.99
N GLU A 20 11.71 -11.66 15.94
CA GLU A 20 10.65 -11.61 16.97
C GLU A 20 9.18 -11.89 16.54
N GLU A 21 8.64 -12.93 17.17
CA GLU A 21 7.24 -13.43 17.23
C GLU A 21 6.67 -14.16 15.99
N GLY A 22 7.23 -15.33 15.69
CA GLY A 22 6.51 -16.40 14.97
C GLY A 22 6.40 -16.25 13.45
N THR A 23 5.58 -17.13 12.84
CA THR A 23 5.37 -17.34 11.39
C THR A 23 4.60 -16.21 10.71
N VAL A 24 4.85 -14.96 11.09
CA VAL A 24 4.22 -13.78 10.49
C VAL A 24 5.17 -13.23 9.42
N PRO A 25 4.66 -12.78 8.26
CA PRO A 25 5.47 -12.09 7.25
C PRO A 25 6.34 -11.01 7.89
N VAL A 26 7.58 -10.83 7.43
CA VAL A 26 8.49 -9.83 8.04
C VAL A 26 7.93 -8.41 7.84
N ARG A 27 7.26 -7.86 8.85
CA ARG A 27 6.57 -6.54 8.78
C ARG A 27 7.46 -5.34 9.13
N ARG A 28 8.75 -5.54 9.42
CA ARG A 28 9.68 -4.46 9.84
C ARG A 28 10.19 -3.62 8.67
N PHE A 29 10.08 -4.10 7.43
CA PHE A 29 10.55 -3.37 6.27
C PHE A 29 9.49 -2.39 5.76
N VAL A 30 9.93 -1.17 5.49
CA VAL A 30 9.09 -0.11 4.95
C VAL A 30 9.84 0.51 3.78
N ALA A 31 9.18 0.58 2.62
CA ALA A 31 9.62 1.47 1.56
C ALA A 31 9.13 2.89 1.87
N GLU A 32 10.03 3.86 1.83
CA GLU A 32 9.71 5.27 2.03
C GLU A 32 9.82 6.01 0.71
N ARG A 33 8.87 6.92 0.45
CA ARG A 33 8.92 7.82 -0.69
C ARG A 33 8.47 9.22 -0.28
N GLU A 34 9.20 10.22 -0.75
CA GLU A 34 8.77 11.61 -0.65
C GLU A 34 7.84 11.93 -1.82
N MET A 35 6.63 12.39 -1.52
CA MET A 35 5.68 12.82 -2.55
C MET A 35 4.70 13.85 -2.02
N GLY A 36 4.15 14.65 -2.95
CA GLY A 36 2.97 15.47 -2.70
C GLY A 36 1.67 14.68 -2.87
N VAL A 37 0.55 15.34 -2.65
CA VAL A 37 -0.79 14.73 -2.74
C VAL A 37 -1.10 14.17 -4.14
N ASP A 38 -0.59 14.80 -5.20
CA ASP A 38 -0.76 14.28 -6.56
C ASP A 38 -0.11 12.90 -6.73
N GLY A 39 1.00 12.65 -6.04
CA GLY A 39 1.68 11.36 -6.06
C GLY A 39 0.82 10.25 -5.45
N ILE A 40 0.17 10.51 -4.30
CA ILE A 40 -0.69 9.50 -3.67
C ILE A 40 -1.96 9.27 -4.50
N ILE A 41 -2.57 10.33 -5.06
CA ILE A 41 -3.75 10.21 -5.92
C ILE A 41 -3.40 9.37 -7.16
N ALA A 42 -2.24 9.60 -7.78
CA ALA A 42 -1.79 8.80 -8.92
C ALA A 42 -1.63 7.32 -8.56
N ILE A 43 -1.08 7.00 -7.39
CA ILE A 43 -0.97 5.60 -6.91
C ILE A 43 -2.37 4.98 -6.75
N VAL A 44 -3.31 5.66 -6.09
CA VAL A 44 -4.69 5.16 -5.91
C VAL A 44 -5.35 4.90 -7.26
N ARG A 45 -5.17 5.80 -8.24
CA ARG A 45 -5.69 5.57 -9.59
C ARG A 45 -5.14 4.32 -10.24
N THR A 46 -3.89 3.94 -9.99
CA THR A 46 -3.33 2.69 -10.55
C THR A 46 -3.75 1.44 -9.80
N ALA A 47 -4.36 1.57 -8.61
CA ALA A 47 -4.74 0.43 -7.79
C ALA A 47 -5.84 -0.42 -8.45
N THR A 48 -5.67 -1.74 -8.41
CA THR A 48 -6.61 -2.68 -9.04
C THR A 48 -8.04 -2.52 -8.51
N GLY A 49 -8.21 -2.21 -7.22
CA GLY A 49 -9.52 -1.95 -6.62
C GLY A 49 -10.23 -0.75 -7.26
N TYR A 50 -9.52 0.36 -7.42
CA TYR A 50 -10.03 1.56 -8.09
C TYR A 50 -10.40 1.28 -9.55
N GLN A 51 -9.51 0.62 -10.30
CA GLN A 51 -9.75 0.27 -11.70
C GLN A 51 -10.98 -0.65 -11.87
N ARG A 52 -11.20 -1.59 -10.95
CA ARG A 52 -12.39 -2.46 -10.96
C ARG A 52 -13.67 -1.68 -10.66
N ALA A 53 -13.66 -0.78 -9.68
CA ALA A 53 -14.80 0.09 -9.39
C ALA A 53 -15.16 0.96 -10.60
N ARG A 54 -14.16 1.58 -11.23
CA ARG A 54 -14.35 2.40 -12.43
C ARG A 54 -14.93 1.60 -13.59
N LYS A 55 -14.45 0.37 -13.81
CA LYS A 55 -15.01 -0.54 -14.83
C LYS A 55 -16.47 -0.93 -14.55
N ALA A 56 -16.87 -0.96 -13.28
CA ALA A 56 -18.25 -1.18 -12.86
C ALA A 56 -19.12 0.10 -12.90
N GLY A 57 -18.58 1.23 -13.38
CA GLY A 57 -19.29 2.50 -13.48
C GLY A 57 -19.26 3.34 -12.20
N VAL A 58 -18.42 2.99 -11.22
CA VAL A 58 -18.30 3.72 -9.95
C VAL A 58 -17.00 4.53 -9.95
N GLU A 59 -17.11 5.86 -9.91
CA GLU A 59 -15.97 6.76 -9.73
C GLU A 59 -15.73 7.02 -8.23
N LEU A 60 -14.62 6.49 -7.70
CA LEU A 60 -14.27 6.62 -6.28
C LEU A 60 -13.47 7.90 -5.98
N LEU A 61 -12.77 8.47 -6.97
CA LEU A 61 -12.03 9.72 -6.85
C LEU A 61 -12.83 10.80 -7.57
N THR A 62 -13.96 11.16 -6.99
CA THR A 62 -14.73 12.33 -7.44
C THR A 62 -13.94 13.61 -7.15
N ALA A 63 -14.33 14.72 -7.79
CA ALA A 63 -13.70 16.01 -7.54
C ALA A 63 -13.74 16.40 -6.05
N GLU A 64 -14.85 16.11 -5.37
CA GLU A 64 -15.03 16.32 -3.93
C GLU A 64 -14.05 15.49 -3.11
N VAL A 65 -13.94 14.18 -3.36
CA VAL A 65 -13.00 13.30 -2.65
C VAL A 65 -11.54 13.73 -2.89
N GLU A 66 -11.20 14.15 -4.10
CA GLU A 66 -9.86 14.69 -4.39
C GLU A 66 -9.57 15.99 -3.64
N GLU A 67 -10.56 16.88 -3.51
CA GLU A 67 -10.43 18.12 -2.74
C GLU A 67 -10.28 17.83 -1.24
N GLU A 68 -11.07 16.90 -0.70
CA GLU A 68 -10.94 16.44 0.68
C GLU A 68 -9.56 15.85 0.96
N LEU A 69 -9.04 15.01 0.05
CA LEU A 69 -7.69 14.45 0.17
C LEU A 69 -6.61 15.54 0.15
N ARG A 70 -6.74 16.55 -0.71
CA ARG A 70 -5.81 17.69 -0.77
C ARG A 70 -5.85 18.53 0.49
N THR A 71 -7.03 18.80 1.01
CA THR A 71 -7.23 19.51 2.27
C THR A 71 -6.61 18.74 3.44
N ALA A 72 -6.90 17.44 3.55
CA ALA A 72 -6.34 16.57 4.58
C ALA A 72 -4.81 16.41 4.47
N TRP A 73 -4.26 16.50 3.26
CA TRP A 73 -2.81 16.47 3.05
C TRP A 73 -2.12 17.72 3.62
N GLY A 74 -2.78 18.86 3.70
CA GLY A 74 -2.25 20.09 4.27
C GLY A 74 -2.39 21.29 3.33
N ASP A 75 -2.45 22.47 3.92
CA ASP A 75 -3.20 23.68 3.50
C ASP A 75 -3.18 24.13 2.03
N LYS A 76 -2.32 23.63 1.13
CA LYS A 76 -2.34 23.97 -0.30
C LYS A 76 -1.82 22.87 -1.25
N GLY A 77 -1.76 21.60 -0.82
CA GLY A 77 -1.27 20.50 -1.66
C GLY A 77 0.21 20.58 -2.08
N SER A 78 0.95 21.62 -1.68
CA SER A 78 2.37 21.82 -1.95
C SER A 78 3.30 21.08 -0.97
N GLN A 79 2.73 20.50 0.09
CA GLN A 79 3.51 19.79 1.10
C GLN A 79 3.97 18.44 0.56
N VAL A 80 5.29 18.24 0.56
CA VAL A 80 5.91 16.92 0.38
C VAL A 80 5.90 16.20 1.71
N LYS A 81 5.39 14.96 1.73
CA LYS A 81 5.43 14.08 2.90
C LYS A 81 6.21 12.81 2.58
N LYS A 82 6.81 12.24 3.62
CA LYS A 82 7.38 10.90 3.59
C LYS A 82 6.26 9.87 3.77
N VAL A 83 5.85 9.25 2.68
CA VAL A 83 4.85 8.18 2.65
C VAL A 83 5.54 6.83 2.87
N LYS A 84 4.94 6.00 3.73
CA LYS A 84 5.47 4.69 4.14
C LYS A 84 4.62 3.57 3.55
N PHE A 85 5.28 2.63 2.88
CA PHE A 85 4.66 1.42 2.33
C PHE A 85 5.22 0.20 3.05
N PRO A 86 4.43 -0.46 3.91
CA PRO A 86 4.85 -1.69 4.57
C PRO A 86 5.16 -2.76 3.52
N ILE A 87 6.30 -3.44 3.69
CA ILE A 87 6.70 -4.56 2.85
C ILE A 87 6.38 -5.83 3.62
N SER A 88 5.67 -6.75 2.98
CA SER A 88 5.44 -8.11 3.49
C SER A 88 6.31 -9.09 2.71
N LEU A 89 7.05 -9.95 3.41
CA LEU A 89 7.95 -10.94 2.83
C LEU A 89 7.66 -12.33 3.42
N ARG A 90 7.73 -13.35 2.56
CA ARG A 90 7.77 -14.77 2.95
C ARG A 90 8.95 -15.41 2.23
N ILE A 91 9.96 -15.83 2.99
CA ILE A 91 11.27 -16.26 2.49
C ILE A 91 11.55 -17.64 3.07
N GLY A 92 12.12 -18.54 2.26
CA GLY A 92 12.39 -19.92 2.62
C GLY A 92 13.82 -20.32 2.32
N LYS A 93 14.37 -21.23 3.13
CA LYS A 93 15.65 -21.89 2.86
C LYS A 93 15.43 -23.06 1.90
N VAL A 94 16.46 -23.35 1.09
CA VAL A 94 16.53 -24.48 0.16
C VAL A 94 17.72 -25.34 0.53
#